data_AF-A0A1E1WTT3-F1
#
_entry.id   AF-A0A1E1WTT3-F1
#
_cell.length_a   1.000
_cell.length_b   1.000
_cell.length_c   1.000
_cell.angle_alpha   90.00
_cell.angle_beta   90.00
_cell.angle_gamma   90.00
#
_symmetry.space_group_name_H-M   'P 1'
#
loop_
_entity.id
_entity.type
_entity.pdbx_description
1 polymer ?
#
loop_
_entity_poly.entity_id
_entity_poly.type
_entity_poly.pdbx_seq_one_letter_code
_entity_poly.pdbx_strand_id
1 'polypeptide(L)'
;GTTGSGAGSVHLAELQHALAASCRATPRLRHAWLATLAEHNARQGDHDEAMCCQLHIAALIAEYLKLRGTQTWGADVFGEISMNIAKDETGLKIDEGMADVHYNEQALLEQLMICTEFVDKAE
;
A
#
# COMPACT_ATOMS: atom_id res chain seq x y z
N GLY A 1 23.54 -18.91 33.03
CA GLY A 1 22.32 -18.12 32.81
C GLY A 1 22.40 -17.55 31.41
N THR A 2 21.70 -18.13 30.47
CA THR A 2 21.68 -17.69 29.07
C THR A 2 20.34 -18.05 28.46
N THR A 3 19.94 -17.24 27.48
CA THR A 3 18.87 -17.40 26.49
C THR A 3 17.47 -16.92 26.90
N GLY A 4 17.14 -15.71 26.47
CA GLY A 4 15.78 -15.15 26.54
C GLY A 4 15.70 -13.77 25.89
N SER A 5 16.15 -13.61 24.64
CA SER A 5 16.01 -12.31 23.93
C SER A 5 15.87 -12.41 22.39
N GLY A 6 15.48 -13.58 21.87
CA GLY A 6 15.36 -13.80 20.41
C GLY A 6 13.96 -14.16 19.90
N ALA A 7 12.99 -14.41 20.78
CA ALA A 7 11.69 -14.96 20.39
C ALA A 7 10.62 -13.90 20.03
N GLY A 8 10.77 -12.65 20.49
CA GLY A 8 9.77 -11.60 20.30
C GLY A 8 9.77 -10.98 18.89
N SER A 9 10.93 -10.89 18.24
CA SER A 9 11.07 -10.29 16.90
C SER A 9 10.67 -11.24 15.77
N VAL A 10 10.95 -12.54 15.92
CA VAL A 10 10.60 -13.57 14.92
C VAL A 10 9.08 -13.73 14.84
N HIS A 11 8.38 -13.69 15.98
CA HIS A 11 6.92 -13.84 16.02
C HIS A 11 6.16 -12.64 15.42
N LEU A 12 6.69 -11.42 15.58
CA LEU A 12 6.11 -10.23 14.97
C LEU A 12 6.27 -10.27 13.44
N ALA A 13 7.44 -10.69 12.94
CA ALA A 13 7.71 -10.81 11.52
C ALA A 13 6.84 -11.88 10.85
N GLU A 14 6.63 -13.03 11.50
CA GLU A 14 5.73 -14.09 10.99
C GLU A 14 4.26 -13.66 10.99
N LEU A 15 3.83 -12.93 12.02
CA LEU A 15 2.47 -12.36 12.09
C LEU A 15 2.27 -11.29 11.01
N GLN A 16 3.24 -10.40 10.82
CA GLN A 16 3.24 -9.41 9.74
C GLN A 16 3.27 -10.08 8.37
N HIS A 17 3.98 -11.20 8.21
CA HIS A 17 4.02 -11.96 6.97
C HIS A 17 2.66 -12.63 6.67
N ALA A 18 2.03 -13.25 7.66
CA ALA A 18 0.70 -13.86 7.52
C ALA A 18 -0.40 -12.82 7.24
N LEU A 19 -0.31 -11.65 7.89
CA LEU A 19 -1.16 -10.49 7.60
C LEU A 19 -0.90 -9.96 6.20
N ALA A 20 0.34 -9.69 5.82
CA ALA A 20 0.70 -9.22 4.48
C ALA A 20 0.24 -10.19 3.38
N ALA A 21 0.36 -11.49 3.60
CA ALA A 21 -0.12 -12.53 2.68
C ALA A 21 -1.65 -12.53 2.54
N SER A 22 -2.39 -12.31 3.63
CA SER A 22 -3.87 -12.22 3.63
C SER A 22 -4.36 -10.87 3.08
N CYS A 23 -3.61 -9.80 3.30
CA CYS A 23 -3.85 -8.46 2.77
C CYS A 23 -3.64 -8.40 1.26
N ARG A 24 -2.63 -9.10 0.72
CA ARG A 24 -2.34 -9.14 -0.72
C ARG A 24 -3.51 -9.72 -1.54
N ALA A 25 -4.37 -10.53 -0.93
CA ALA A 25 -5.50 -11.15 -1.61
C ALA A 25 -6.77 -10.28 -1.65
N THR A 26 -6.87 -9.22 -0.84
CA THR A 26 -8.08 -8.36 -0.78
C THR A 26 -7.66 -6.87 -0.76
N PRO A 27 -8.08 -6.04 -1.74
CA PRO A 27 -7.56 -4.67 -1.86
C PRO A 27 -7.86 -3.80 -0.62
N ARG A 28 -8.97 -4.07 0.09
CA ARG A 28 -9.35 -3.34 1.30
C ARG A 28 -8.36 -3.55 2.44
N LEU A 29 -7.93 -4.79 2.65
CA LEU A 29 -6.96 -5.11 3.70
C LEU A 29 -5.56 -4.62 3.32
N ARG A 30 -5.19 -4.69 2.03
CA ARG A 30 -3.95 -4.07 1.53
C ARG A 30 -3.93 -2.56 1.79
N HIS A 31 -5.00 -1.86 1.45
CA HIS A 31 -5.17 -0.44 1.69
C HIS A 31 -5.07 -0.08 3.18
N ALA A 32 -5.83 -0.75 4.05
CA ALA A 32 -5.81 -0.48 5.49
C ALA A 32 -4.43 -0.72 6.11
N TRP A 33 -3.74 -1.77 5.69
CA TRP A 33 -2.38 -2.08 6.13
C TRP A 33 -1.38 -1.00 5.69
N LEU A 34 -1.38 -0.63 4.40
CA LEU A 34 -0.52 0.44 3.86
C LEU A 34 -0.77 1.78 4.56
N ALA A 35 -2.03 2.13 4.82
CA ALA A 35 -2.38 3.38 5.50
C ALA A 35 -1.85 3.41 6.95
N THR A 36 -1.98 2.28 7.67
CA THR A 36 -1.43 2.14 9.04
C THR A 36 0.10 2.24 9.02
N LEU A 37 0.75 1.60 8.04
CA LEU A 37 2.20 1.63 7.90
C LEU A 37 2.70 3.03 7.55
N ALA A 38 2.04 3.73 6.64
CA ALA A 38 2.34 5.11 6.28
C ALA A 38 2.28 6.04 7.50
N GLU A 39 1.22 5.91 8.31
CA GLU A 39 1.06 6.70 9.52
C GLU A 39 2.14 6.37 10.57
N HIS A 40 2.49 5.09 10.71
CA HIS A 40 3.58 4.68 11.61
C HIS A 40 4.90 5.33 11.21
N ASN A 41 5.28 5.23 9.93
CA ASN A 41 6.54 5.79 9.41
C ASN A 41 6.56 7.31 9.50
N ALA A 42 5.45 7.97 9.17
CA ALA A 42 5.32 9.43 9.32
C ALA A 42 5.51 9.88 10.77
N ARG A 43 5.04 9.10 11.75
CA ARG A 43 5.25 9.37 13.19
C ARG A 43 6.70 9.12 13.65
N GLN A 44 7.44 8.24 12.98
CA GLN A 44 8.88 8.03 13.22
C GLN A 44 9.75 9.11 12.53
N GLY A 45 9.17 9.93 11.66
CA GLY A 45 9.91 10.89 10.84
C GLY A 45 10.46 10.30 9.54
N ASP A 46 10.15 9.03 9.24
CA ASP A 46 10.56 8.34 8.02
C ASP A 46 9.59 8.71 6.88
N HIS A 47 9.72 9.94 6.38
CA HIS A 47 8.82 10.50 5.37
C HIS A 47 8.93 9.81 4.00
N ASP A 48 10.11 9.29 3.64
CA ASP A 48 10.32 8.50 2.42
C ASP A 48 9.49 7.21 2.41
N GLU A 49 9.53 6.45 3.50
CA GLU A 49 8.80 5.19 3.61
C GLU A 49 7.29 5.45 3.76
N ALA A 50 6.91 6.55 4.42
CA ALA A 50 5.52 7.00 4.45
C ALA A 50 5.01 7.34 3.04
N MET A 51 5.77 8.11 2.26
CA MET A 51 5.46 8.44 0.87
C MET A 51 5.34 7.16 0.02
N CYS A 52 6.29 6.23 0.16
CA CYS A 52 6.27 4.95 -0.53
C CYS A 52 4.96 4.20 -0.27
N CYS A 53 4.53 4.10 1.00
CA CYS A 53 3.27 3.48 1.36
C CYS A 53 2.06 4.18 0.70
N GLN A 54 2.05 5.52 0.65
CA GLN A 54 0.98 6.28 -0.01
C GLN A 54 0.95 6.04 -1.53
N LEU A 55 2.12 5.91 -2.17
CA LEU A 55 2.23 5.59 -3.60
C LEU A 55 1.74 4.16 -3.91
N HIS A 56 2.02 3.20 -3.03
CA HIS A 56 1.44 1.86 -3.13
C HIS A 56 -0.10 1.91 -3.05
N ILE A 57 -0.68 2.76 -2.21
CA ILE A 57 -2.14 2.96 -2.15
C ILE A 57 -2.67 3.57 -3.45
N ALA A 58 -2.01 4.58 -4.00
CA ALA A 58 -2.41 5.19 -5.27
C ALA A 58 -2.40 4.15 -6.41
N ALA A 59 -1.35 3.33 -6.49
CA ALA A 59 -1.24 2.27 -7.48
C ALA A 59 -2.33 1.19 -7.32
N LEU A 60 -2.67 0.83 -6.09
CA LEU A 60 -3.76 -0.10 -5.79
C LEU A 60 -5.11 0.43 -6.30
N ILE A 61 -5.41 1.71 -6.08
CA ILE A 61 -6.64 2.36 -6.56
C ILE A 61 -6.63 2.40 -8.10
N ALA A 62 -5.52 2.77 -8.73
CA ALA A 62 -5.39 2.81 -10.18
C ALA A 62 -5.61 1.43 -10.83
N GLU A 63 -5.00 0.37 -10.27
CA GLU A 63 -5.20 -1.01 -10.76
C GLU A 63 -6.65 -1.45 -10.60
N TYR A 64 -7.30 -1.09 -9.48
CA TYR A 64 -8.72 -1.34 -9.31
C TYR A 64 -9.59 -0.66 -10.39
N LEU A 65 -9.34 0.62 -10.68
CA LEU A 65 -10.07 1.37 -11.71
C LEU A 65 -9.85 0.78 -13.12
N LYS A 66 -8.64 0.32 -13.42
CA LYS A 66 -8.32 -0.40 -14.66
C LYS A 66 -9.12 -1.68 -14.79
N LEU A 67 -9.16 -2.51 -13.75
CA LEU A 67 -9.90 -3.78 -13.74
C LEU A 67 -11.42 -3.58 -13.83
N ARG A 68 -11.92 -2.45 -13.33
CA ARG A 68 -13.33 -2.04 -13.48
C ARG A 68 -13.66 -1.47 -14.87
N GLY A 69 -12.65 -1.23 -15.72
CA GLY A 69 -12.83 -0.64 -17.05
C GLY A 69 -13.07 0.87 -17.03
N THR A 70 -12.81 1.55 -15.91
CA THR A 70 -12.94 3.01 -15.78
C THR A 70 -11.79 3.75 -16.46
N GLN A 71 -10.60 3.13 -16.52
CA GLN A 71 -9.40 3.69 -17.17
C GLN A 71 -8.54 2.60 -17.82
N THR A 72 -7.57 2.99 -18.64
CA THR A 72 -6.73 2.07 -19.44
C THR A 72 -5.40 1.69 -18.79
N TRP A 73 -5.00 2.37 -17.72
CA TRP A 73 -3.71 2.24 -17.04
C TRP A 73 -3.91 1.91 -15.56
N GLY A 74 -2.92 1.30 -14.90
CA GLY A 74 -3.05 0.84 -13.51
C GLY A 74 -1.75 0.94 -12.74
N ALA A 75 -1.46 -0.04 -11.87
CA ALA A 75 -0.25 -0.04 -11.05
C ALA A 75 1.05 -0.08 -11.88
N ASP A 76 0.97 -0.50 -13.15
CA ASP A 76 2.11 -0.61 -14.06
C ASP A 76 2.84 0.72 -14.30
N VAL A 77 2.12 1.85 -14.36
CA VAL A 77 2.73 3.17 -14.63
C VAL A 77 3.57 3.68 -13.46
N PHE A 78 3.32 3.17 -12.24
CA PHE A 78 4.10 3.54 -11.06
C PHE A 78 5.49 2.87 -11.04
N GLY A 79 5.76 1.95 -11.97
CA GLY A 79 7.06 1.29 -12.11
C GLY A 79 8.21 2.25 -12.42
N GLU A 80 7.92 3.43 -13.00
CA GLU A 80 8.91 4.49 -13.21
C GLU A 80 9.36 5.16 -11.90
N ILE A 81 8.48 5.17 -10.89
CA ILE A 81 8.75 5.74 -9.56
C ILE A 81 9.39 4.67 -8.66
N SER A 82 8.81 3.47 -8.64
CA SER A 82 9.33 2.35 -7.86
C SER A 82 8.99 1.01 -8.52
N MET A 83 10.03 0.24 -8.84
CA MET A 83 9.89 -1.10 -9.41
C MET A 83 9.12 -2.08 -8.48
N ASN A 84 9.10 -1.81 -7.17
CA ASN A 84 8.38 -2.64 -6.21
C ASN A 84 6.86 -2.46 -6.32
N ILE A 85 6.39 -1.24 -6.63
CA ILE A 85 4.96 -0.93 -6.72
C ILE A 85 4.31 -1.71 -7.87
N ALA A 86 4.88 -1.62 -9.07
CA ALA A 86 4.35 -2.32 -10.24
C ALA A 86 4.33 -3.84 -10.03
N LYS A 87 5.28 -4.39 -9.27
CA LYS A 87 5.31 -5.82 -8.97
C LYS A 87 4.28 -6.23 -7.92
N ASP A 88 4.08 -5.41 -6.89
CA ASP A 88 3.29 -5.77 -5.72
C ASP A 88 1.80 -5.48 -5.87
N GLU A 89 1.44 -4.44 -6.63
CA GLU A 89 0.05 -3.97 -6.75
C GLU A 89 -0.61 -4.35 -8.09
N THR A 90 0.14 -4.93 -9.04
CA THR A 90 -0.46 -5.52 -10.26
C THR A 90 -1.08 -6.88 -9.99
N GLY A 91 -2.07 -7.26 -10.82
CA GLY A 91 -2.71 -8.58 -10.70
C GLY A 91 -3.69 -8.67 -9.54
N LEU A 92 -4.22 -7.52 -9.12
CA LEU A 92 -5.25 -7.40 -8.11
C LEU A 92 -6.46 -8.27 -8.47
N LYS A 93 -6.98 -9.02 -7.49
CA LYS A 93 -8.23 -9.78 -7.66
C LYS A 93 -9.36 -9.01 -7.01
N ILE A 94 -10.33 -8.58 -7.81
CA ILE A 94 -11.56 -7.97 -7.31
C ILE A 94 -12.42 -9.10 -6.71
N ASP A 95 -12.50 -9.17 -5.39
CA ASP A 95 -13.42 -10.06 -4.68
C ASP A 95 -14.77 -9.39 -4.41
N GLU A 96 -15.76 -10.16 -3.97
CA GLU A 96 -17.12 -9.66 -3.66
C GLU A 96 -17.14 -8.58 -2.55
N GLY A 97 -16.08 -8.48 -1.73
CA GLY A 97 -15.95 -7.48 -0.67
C GLY A 97 -15.48 -6.11 -1.15
N MET A 98 -15.11 -5.96 -2.43
CA MET A 98 -14.74 -4.68 -3.04
C MET A 98 -15.93 -3.81 -3.45
N ALA A 99 -17.15 -4.36 -3.47
CA ALA A 99 -18.34 -3.61 -3.87
C ALA A 99 -18.61 -2.37 -3.00
N ASP A 100 -18.22 -2.43 -1.72
CA ASP A 100 -18.38 -1.35 -0.74
C ASP A 100 -17.22 -0.32 -0.77
N VAL A 101 -16.18 -0.56 -1.56
CA VAL A 101 -15.02 0.34 -1.63
C VAL A 101 -15.24 1.39 -2.71
N HIS A 102 -15.38 2.64 -2.28
CA HIS A 102 -15.64 3.80 -3.14
C HIS A 102 -14.38 4.30 -3.87
N TYR A 103 -13.65 3.42 -4.52
CA TYR A 103 -12.56 3.83 -5.42
C TYR A 103 -13.13 4.41 -6.71
N ASN A 104 -12.76 5.65 -6.98
CA ASN A 104 -13.08 6.41 -8.17
C ASN A 104 -11.89 7.33 -8.52
N GLU A 105 -11.99 8.05 -9.64
CA GLU A 105 -10.93 8.95 -10.11
C GLU A 105 -10.57 10.04 -9.09
N GLN A 106 -11.58 10.58 -8.39
CA GLN A 106 -11.39 11.60 -7.36
C GLN A 106 -10.58 11.05 -6.17
N ALA A 107 -10.88 9.85 -5.70
CA ALA A 107 -10.14 9.20 -4.63
C ALA A 107 -8.68 8.92 -5.04
N LEU A 108 -8.44 8.55 -6.30
CA LEU A 108 -7.08 8.40 -6.82
C LEU A 108 -6.33 9.74 -6.84
N LEU A 109 -6.98 10.81 -7.28
CA LEU A 109 -6.40 12.15 -7.30
C LEU A 109 -6.03 12.62 -5.89
N GLU A 110 -6.95 12.50 -4.94
CA GLU A 110 -6.72 12.86 -3.52
C GLU A 110 -5.54 12.09 -2.94
N GLN A 111 -5.45 10.80 -3.25
CA GLN A 111 -4.34 9.96 -2.81
C GLN A 111 -2.99 10.40 -3.40
N LEU A 112 -2.96 10.77 -4.69
CA LEU A 112 -1.75 11.30 -5.33
C LEU A 112 -1.34 12.66 -4.73
N MET A 113 -2.31 13.52 -4.38
CA MET A 113 -2.03 14.78 -3.68
C MET A 113 -1.38 14.55 -2.31
N ILE A 114 -1.86 13.57 -1.55
CA ILE A 114 -1.21 13.17 -0.28
C ILE A 114 0.24 12.75 -0.53
N CYS A 115 0.51 11.97 -1.58
CA CYS A 115 1.88 11.59 -1.92
C CYS A 115 2.77 12.82 -2.14
N THR A 116 2.28 13.84 -2.85
CA THR A 116 3.05 15.08 -3.09
C THR A 116 3.34 15.87 -1.82
N GLU A 117 2.44 15.86 -0.83
CA GLU A 117 2.70 16.52 0.46
C GLU A 117 3.84 15.86 1.26
N PHE A 118 4.10 14.57 1.03
CA PHE A 118 5.22 13.88 1.64
C PHE A 118 6.53 14.07 0.87
N VAL A 119 6.48 14.31 -0.45
CA VAL A 119 7.67 14.69 -1.24
C VAL A 119 8.29 15.96 -0.66
N ASP A 120 7.47 16.99 -0.41
CA ASP A 120 7.94 18.27 0.15
C ASP A 120 8.53 18.15 1.56
N LYS A 121 8.23 17.06 2.29
CA LYS A 121 8.71 16.80 3.66
C LYS A 121 9.88 15.82 3.72
N ALA A 122 10.15 15.12 2.63
CA ALA A 122 11.24 14.16 2.51
C ALA A 122 12.57 14.83 2.10
N GLU A 123 12.54 16.08 1.61
CA GLU A 123 13.73 16.89 1.28
C GLU A 123 14.42 17.53 2.50
#